data_AF-A0A6B0ZEF1-F1
#
_entry.id   AF-A0A6B0ZEF1-F1
#
_cell.length_a   1.000
_cell.length_b   1.000
_cell.length_c   1.000
_cell.angle_alpha   90.00
_cell.angle_beta   90.00
_cell.angle_gamma   90.00
#
_symmetry.space_group_name_H-M   'P 1'
#
loop_
_entity.id
_entity.type
_entity.pdbx_description
1 polymer ?
#
loop_
_entity_poly.entity_id
_entity_poly.type
_entity_poly.pdbx_seq_one_letter_code
_entity_poly.pdbx_strand_id
1 'polypeptide(L)'
;MGGFFSAISDVVTNDVTYSGAMRFAALLAFAAIGETIAEKAGTLNISLEGMVLGGAFAGALGMHLTESVTVGLVFATVIGTVVASVQANMSHRLTANQFVV
;
A
#
# COMPACT_ATOMS: atom_id res chain seq x y z
N MET A 1 8.87 25.20 32.43
CA MET A 1 8.65 23.77 32.77
C MET A 1 7.37 23.20 32.11
N GLY A 2 6.91 23.70 30.96
CA GLY A 2 5.61 23.32 30.38
C GLY A 2 5.65 22.66 28.98
N GLY A 3 6.72 22.84 28.21
CA GLY A 3 6.74 22.46 26.79
C GLY A 3 6.75 20.97 26.49
N PHE A 4 7.39 20.16 27.33
CA PHE A 4 7.48 18.71 27.10
C PHE A 4 6.12 18.01 27.31
N PHE A 5 5.47 18.26 28.43
CA PHE A 5 4.17 17.67 28.74
C PHE A 5 3.06 18.21 27.82
N SER A 6 3.14 19.49 27.41
CA SER A 6 2.22 20.03 26.41
C SER A 6 2.42 19.40 25.04
N ALA A 7 3.66 19.14 24.61
CA ALA A 7 3.94 18.47 23.35
C ALA A 7 3.43 17.02 23.33
N ILE A 8 3.58 16.28 24.43
CA ILE A 8 2.97 14.94 24.57
C ILE A 8 1.45 15.04 24.49
N SER A 9 0.84 15.97 25.22
CA SER A 9 -0.60 16.18 25.19
C SER A 9 -1.10 16.53 23.79
N ASP A 10 -0.34 17.33 23.05
CA ASP A 10 -0.67 17.71 21.67
C ASP A 10 -0.65 16.48 20.76
N VAL A 11 0.41 15.66 20.78
CA VAL A 11 0.49 14.43 20.00
C VAL A 11 -0.64 13.45 20.33
N VAL A 12 -0.95 13.27 21.61
CA VAL A 12 -1.97 12.31 22.09
C VAL A 12 -3.40 12.78 21.83
N THR A 13 -3.62 14.07 21.59
CA THR A 13 -4.97 14.62 21.35
C THR A 13 -5.15 15.07 19.89
N ASN A 14 -4.14 14.87 19.03
CA ASN A 14 -4.18 15.39 17.68
C ASN A 14 -5.08 14.54 16.75
N ASP A 15 -6.25 15.07 16.43
CA ASP A 15 -7.24 14.42 15.55
C ASP A 15 -6.68 14.07 14.17
N VAL A 16 -5.80 14.90 13.60
CA VAL A 16 -5.22 14.67 12.27
C VAL A 16 -4.31 13.45 12.28
N THR A 17 -3.51 13.29 13.34
CA THR A 17 -2.64 12.13 13.53
C THR A 17 -3.45 10.84 13.58
N TYR A 18 -4.49 10.78 14.42
CA TYR A 18 -5.31 9.57 14.57
C TYR A 18 -6.16 9.28 13.32
N SER A 19 -6.74 10.31 12.70
CA SER A 19 -7.51 10.15 11.46
C SER A 19 -6.64 9.64 10.31
N GLY A 20 -5.42 10.19 10.16
CA GLY A 20 -4.43 9.70 9.20
C GLY A 20 -3.99 8.27 9.49
N ALA A 21 -3.66 7.97 10.75
CA ALA A 21 -3.26 6.65 11.20
C ALA A 21 -4.34 5.60 10.91
N MET A 22 -5.62 5.90 11.18
CA MET A 22 -6.73 4.98 10.90
C MET A 22 -6.92 4.69 9.41
N ARG A 23 -6.75 5.70 8.54
CA ARG A 23 -6.84 5.51 7.08
C ARG A 23 -5.71 4.61 6.56
N PHE A 24 -4.48 4.86 7.02
CA PHE A 24 -3.34 4.00 6.68
C PHE A 24 -3.48 2.60 7.26
N ALA A 25 -3.96 2.46 8.49
CA ALA A 25 -4.21 1.16 9.11
C ALA A 25 -5.22 0.33 8.30
N ALA A 26 -6.32 0.95 7.83
CA ALA A 26 -7.28 0.27 6.96
C ALA A 26 -6.64 -0.17 5.62
N LEU A 27 -5.84 0.71 5.01
CA LEU A 27 -5.10 0.39 3.78
C LEU A 27 -4.11 -0.77 3.97
N LEU A 28 -3.34 -0.74 5.07
CA LEU A 28 -2.39 -1.79 5.43
C LEU A 28 -3.09 -3.10 5.79
N ALA A 29 -4.27 -3.05 6.40
CA ALA A 29 -5.07 -4.25 6.67
C ALA A 29 -5.49 -4.95 5.37
N PHE A 30 -5.90 -4.20 4.35
CA PHE A 30 -6.16 -4.77 3.02
C PHE A 30 -4.89 -5.37 2.39
N ALA A 31 -3.76 -4.68 2.51
CA ALA A 31 -2.47 -5.18 2.01
C ALA A 31 -2.07 -6.51 2.70
N ALA A 32 -2.20 -6.59 4.03
CA ALA A 32 -1.90 -7.78 4.82
C ALA A 32 -2.79 -8.97 4.46
N ILE A 33 -4.08 -8.74 4.17
CA ILE A 33 -4.98 -9.81 3.68
C ILE A 33 -4.48 -10.34 2.33
N GLY A 34 -4.10 -9.46 1.41
CA GLY A 34 -3.55 -9.84 0.11
C GLY A 34 -2.25 -10.64 0.23
N GLU A 35 -1.37 -10.23 1.13
CA GLU A 35 -0.11 -10.93 1.42
C GLU A 35 -0.38 -12.32 2.01
N THR A 36 -1.30 -12.44 2.97
CA THR A 36 -1.71 -13.73 3.54
C THR A 36 -2.22 -14.69 2.46
N ILE A 37 -2.93 -14.19 1.45
CA ILE A 37 -3.39 -15.00 0.31
C ILE A 37 -2.20 -15.45 -0.55
N ALA A 38 -1.24 -14.57 -0.82
CA ALA A 38 -0.04 -14.90 -1.58
C ALA A 38 0.81 -15.96 -0.87
N GLU A 39 1.02 -15.81 0.44
CA GLU A 39 1.76 -16.80 1.24
C GLU A 39 1.09 -18.18 1.21
N LYS A 40 -0.25 -18.21 1.32
CA LYS A 40 -1.02 -19.46 1.18
C LYS A 40 -0.93 -20.09 -0.21
N ALA A 41 -0.70 -19.28 -1.24
CA ALA A 41 -0.44 -19.75 -2.60
C ALA A 41 1.02 -20.21 -2.81
N GLY A 42 1.88 -20.13 -1.79
CA GLY A 42 3.28 -20.60 -1.83
C GLY A 42 4.25 -19.57 -2.41
N THR A 43 3.88 -18.29 -2.45
CA THR A 43 4.66 -17.21 -3.04
C THR A 43 4.80 -16.08 -2.02
N LEU A 44 6.03 -15.69 -1.71
CA LEU A 44 6.29 -14.56 -0.83
C LEU A 44 6.31 -13.25 -1.65
N ASN A 45 5.57 -12.23 -1.19
CA ASN A 45 5.36 -11.00 -1.95
C ASN A 45 6.22 -9.83 -1.43
N ILE A 46 7.50 -9.78 -1.84
CA ILE A 46 8.40 -8.66 -1.51
C ILE A 46 8.00 -7.34 -2.21
N SER A 47 7.24 -7.43 -3.29
CA SER A 47 6.85 -6.26 -4.09
C SER A 47 5.68 -5.45 -3.51
N LEU A 48 5.19 -5.78 -2.32
CA LEU A 48 3.98 -5.18 -1.73
C LEU A 48 4.05 -3.65 -1.62
N GLU A 49 5.18 -3.11 -1.16
CA GLU A 49 5.38 -1.66 -1.04
C GLU A 49 5.29 -0.97 -2.41
N GLY A 50 5.87 -1.58 -3.45
CA GLY A 50 5.77 -1.11 -4.82
C GLY A 50 4.35 -1.17 -5.39
N MET A 51 3.57 -2.20 -5.05
CA MET A 51 2.16 -2.30 -5.44
C MET A 51 1.32 -1.17 -4.82
N VAL A 52 1.51 -0.89 -3.53
CA VAL A 52 0.79 0.15 -2.81
C VAL A 52 1.17 1.55 -3.32
N LEU A 53 2.48 1.84 -3.39
CA LEU A 53 2.97 3.15 -3.86
C LEU A 53 2.62 3.40 -5.33
N GLY A 54 2.82 2.40 -6.18
CA GLY A 54 2.47 2.47 -7.60
C GLY A 54 0.96 2.67 -7.80
N GLY A 55 0.13 1.94 -7.07
CA GLY A 55 -1.32 2.10 -7.09
C GLY A 55 -1.76 3.49 -6.61
N ALA A 56 -1.18 4.00 -5.52
CA ALA A 56 -1.47 5.33 -5.01
C ALA A 56 -1.15 6.44 -6.02
N PHE A 57 0.03 6.38 -6.64
CA PHE A 57 0.44 7.33 -7.67
C PHE A 57 -0.47 7.25 -8.91
N ALA A 58 -0.73 6.05 -9.40
CA ALA A 58 -1.56 5.83 -10.58
C ALA A 58 -3.02 6.28 -10.35
N GLY A 59 -3.55 6.05 -9.15
CA GLY A 59 -4.88 6.51 -8.78
C GLY A 59 -4.99 8.03 -8.71
N ALA A 60 -3.98 8.69 -8.12
CA ALA A 60 -3.90 10.14 -8.12
C ALA A 60 -3.79 10.69 -9.54
N LEU A 61 -2.97 10.07 -10.40
CA LEU A 61 -2.84 10.45 -11.81
C LEU A 61 -4.15 10.28 -12.58
N GLY A 62 -4.84 9.14 -12.43
CA GLY A 62 -6.11 8.87 -13.10
C GLY A 62 -7.19 9.87 -12.70
N MET A 63 -7.27 10.19 -11.41
CA MET A 63 -8.18 11.23 -10.91
C MET A 63 -7.80 12.63 -11.41
N HIS A 64 -6.50 12.96 -11.45
CA HIS A 64 -6.04 14.25 -11.96
C HIS A 64 -6.36 14.46 -13.44
N LEU A 65 -6.22 13.42 -14.28
CA LEU A 65 -6.44 13.51 -15.72
C LEU A 65 -7.91 13.51 -16.12
N THR A 66 -8.78 12.88 -15.32
CA THR A 66 -10.18 12.63 -15.70
C THR A 66 -11.20 13.26 -14.76
N GLU A 67 -10.74 13.88 -13.68
CA GLU A 67 -11.55 14.43 -12.58
C GLU A 67 -12.53 13.41 -11.97
N SER A 68 -12.29 12.11 -12.19
CA SER A 68 -13.17 11.02 -11.77
C SER A 68 -12.49 10.10 -10.78
N VAL A 69 -13.10 9.97 -9.60
CA VAL A 69 -12.63 9.07 -8.54
C VAL A 69 -12.66 7.62 -9.00
N THR A 70 -13.69 7.22 -9.74
CA THR A 70 -13.83 5.84 -10.25
C THR A 70 -12.71 5.48 -11.22
N VAL A 71 -12.34 6.41 -12.11
CA VAL A 71 -11.24 6.19 -13.05
C VAL A 71 -9.90 6.09 -12.30
N GLY A 72 -9.68 6.94 -11.30
CA GLY A 72 -8.53 6.82 -10.40
C GLY A 72 -8.43 5.44 -9.75
N LEU A 73 -9.55 4.91 -9.22
CA LEU A 73 -9.58 3.57 -8.62
C LEU A 73 -9.19 2.46 -9.62
N VAL A 74 -9.70 2.56 -10.85
CA VAL A 74 -9.35 1.61 -11.92
C VAL A 74 -7.86 1.68 -12.23
N PHE A 75 -7.28 2.88 -12.36
CA PHE A 75 -5.85 3.05 -12.61
C PHE A 75 -4.99 2.47 -11.50
N ALA A 76 -5.35 2.72 -10.24
CA ALA A 76 -4.66 2.16 -9.07
C ALA A 76 -4.67 0.61 -9.11
N THR A 77 -5.83 0.02 -9.42
CA THR A 77 -6.01 -1.43 -9.50
C THR A 77 -5.17 -2.04 -10.62
N VAL A 78 -5.16 -1.41 -11.80
CA VAL A 78 -4.38 -1.87 -12.96
C VAL A 78 -2.88 -1.88 -12.64
N ILE A 79 -2.34 -0.80 -12.07
CA ILE A 79 -0.91 -0.74 -11.74
C ILE A 79 -0.53 -1.75 -10.66
N GLY A 80 -1.34 -1.90 -9.61
CA GLY A 80 -1.11 -2.94 -8.60
C GLY A 80 -1.09 -4.34 -9.21
N THR A 81 -2.01 -4.63 -10.14
CA THR A 81 -2.09 -5.93 -10.83
C THR A 81 -0.88 -6.17 -11.74
N VAL A 82 -0.41 -5.14 -12.45
CA VAL A 82 0.79 -5.23 -13.30
C VAL A 82 2.01 -5.59 -12.44
N VAL A 83 2.26 -4.89 -11.33
CA VAL A 83 3.37 -5.18 -10.43
C VAL A 83 3.24 -6.60 -9.83
N ALA A 84 2.03 -6.99 -9.41
CA ALA A 84 1.75 -8.35 -8.92
C ALA A 84 2.03 -9.43 -9.97
N SER A 85 1.68 -9.18 -11.24
CA SER A 85 1.95 -10.12 -12.33
C SER A 85 3.45 -10.30 -12.61
N VAL A 86 4.24 -9.22 -12.48
CA VAL A 86 5.70 -9.29 -12.62
C VAL A 86 6.27 -10.14 -11.47
N GLN A 87 5.91 -9.84 -10.22
CA GLN A 87 6.30 -10.63 -9.05
C GLN A 87 5.94 -12.11 -9.21
N ALA A 88 4.71 -12.40 -9.66
CA ALA A 88 4.24 -13.76 -9.86
C ALA A 88 5.04 -14.50 -10.95
N ASN A 89 5.35 -13.84 -12.07
CA ASN A 89 6.21 -14.43 -13.11
C ASN A 89 7.61 -14.73 -12.59
N MET A 90 8.22 -13.80 -11.84
CA MET A 90 9.54 -14.01 -11.25
C MET A 90 9.54 -15.12 -10.20
N SER A 91 8.45 -15.29 -9.46
CA SER A 91 8.35 -16.26 -8.37
C SER A 91 8.00 -17.69 -8.84
N HIS A 92 7.21 -17.82 -9.90
CA HIS A 92 6.71 -19.13 -10.37
C HIS A 92 7.43 -19.67 -11.60
N ARG A 93 7.90 -18.80 -12.50
CA ARG A 93 8.51 -19.22 -13.77
C ARG A 93 10.03 -19.09 -13.75
N LEU A 94 10.55 -18.10 -13.03
CA LEU A 94 11.98 -17.89 -12.90
C LEU A 94 12.44 -18.50 -11.58
N THR A 95 13.61 -19.12 -11.57
CA THR A 95 14.27 -19.61 -10.35
C THR A 95 14.93 -18.46 -9.60
N ALA A 96 14.18 -17.38 -9.35
CA ALA A 96 14.64 -16.24 -8.57
C ALA A 96 14.49 -16.55 -7.07
N ASN A 97 15.49 -16.19 -6.27
CA ASN A 97 15.38 -16.30 -4.83
C ASN A 97 14.50 -15.17 -4.30
N GLN A 98 13.30 -15.51 -3.84
CA GLN A 98 12.32 -14.53 -3.34
C GLN A 98 12.78 -13.83 -2.04
N PHE A 99 13.76 -14.37 -1.31
CA PHE A 99 14.33 -13.75 -0.11
C PHE A 99 15.51 -12.81 -0.39
N VAL A 100 16.11 -12.92 -1.59
CA VAL A 100 17.31 -12.18 -1.99
C VAL A 100 17.07 -11.67 -3.41
N VAL A 101 16.27 -10.61 -3.50
CA VAL A 101 16.08 -9.80 -4.71
C VAL A 101 16.75 -8.45 -4.49
#